data_AF-A0A839EY82-F1
#
_entry.id   AF-A0A839EY82-F1
#
_cell.length_a   1.000
_cell.length_b   1.000
_cell.length_c   1.000
_cell.angle_alpha   90.00
_cell.angle_beta   90.00
_cell.angle_gamma   90.00
#
_symmetry.space_group_name_H-M   'P 1'
#
loop_
_entity.id
_entity.type
_entity.pdbx_description
1 polymer ?
#
loop_
_entity_poly.entity_id
_entity_poly.type
_entity_poly.pdbx_seq_one_letter_code
_entity_poly.pdbx_strand_id
1 'polypeptide(L)' 'MTPGAKPPWKKSNPVRPSVRMRLTPEQVEEAKARAAAAGRRYPNLVDNMAIAKKARRAKQER' A
#
# COMPACT_ATOMS: atom_id res chain seq x y z
N MET A 1 35.67 21.31 1.93
CA MET A 1 34.47 21.09 1.10
C MET A 1 34.33 19.61 0.85
N THR A 2 33.37 18.94 1.50
CA THR A 2 33.25 17.48 1.42
C THR A 2 32.74 17.09 0.01
N PRO A 3 33.53 16.36 -0.79
CA PRO A 3 33.09 15.97 -2.11
C PRO A 3 31.95 14.93 -1.98
N GLY A 4 30.85 15.14 -2.72
CA GLY A 4 29.97 14.05 -3.12
C GLY A 4 28.59 13.92 -2.44
N ALA A 5 27.99 14.99 -1.91
CA ALA A 5 26.57 14.91 -1.52
C ALA A 5 25.69 14.83 -2.78
N LYS A 6 24.99 13.70 -2.98
CA LYS A 6 24.02 13.55 -4.08
C LYS A 6 22.99 14.69 -3.99
N PRO A 7 22.60 15.30 -5.13
CA PRO A 7 21.57 16.32 -5.13
C PRO A 7 20.26 15.73 -4.59
N PRO A 8 19.37 16.55 -3.98
CA PRO A 8 18.18 16.08 -3.30
C PRO A 8 17.32 15.09 -4.12
N TRP A 9 17.18 15.29 -5.43
CA TRP A 9 16.40 14.42 -6.34
C TRP A 9 17.07 13.09 -6.68
N LYS A 10 18.37 12.91 -6.38
CA LYS A 10 19.09 11.62 -6.51
C LYS A 10 19.17 10.87 -5.18
N LYS A 11 18.58 11.38 -4.10
CA LYS A 11 18.54 10.69 -2.80
C LYS A 11 17.50 9.57 -2.86
N SER A 12 17.84 8.41 -2.30
CA SER A 12 16.89 7.32 -2.12
C SER A 12 15.79 7.72 -1.15
N ASN A 13 14.61 7.10 -1.28
CA ASN A 13 13.55 7.29 -0.30
C ASN A 13 14.06 6.88 1.10
N PRO A 14 14.01 7.78 2.11
CA PRO A 14 14.48 7.47 3.45
C PRO A 14 13.62 6.40 4.14
N VAL A 15 12.38 6.21 3.69
CA VAL A 15 11.48 5.17 4.19
C VAL A 15 11.81 3.84 3.54
N ARG A 16 12.12 2.85 4.38
CA ARG A 16 12.42 1.48 3.95
C ARG A 16 11.24 0.88 3.18
N PRO A 17 11.46 0.16 2.07
CA PRO A 17 10.40 -0.51 1.32
C PRO A 17 9.55 -1.48 2.15
N SER A 18 10.12 -2.09 3.19
CA SER A 18 9.43 -3.01 4.11
C SER A 18 8.35 -2.34 4.96
N VAL A 19 8.42 -1.02 5.13
CA VAL A 19 7.41 -0.24 5.85
C VAL A 19 6.17 0.01 4.96
N ARG A 20 6.32 -0.16 3.64
CA ARG A 20 5.20 -0.02 2.69
C ARG A 20 4.28 -1.21 2.85
N MET A 21 3.03 -0.95 3.15
CA MET A 21 2.01 -1.97 3.18
C MET A 21 1.63 -2.37 1.75
N ARG A 22 1.67 -3.68 1.49
CA ARG A 22 1.14 -4.28 0.26
C ARG A 22 -0.01 -5.21 0.65
N LEU A 23 -1.04 -5.26 -0.19
CA LEU A 23 -2.08 -6.27 -0.06
C LEU A 23 -1.50 -7.64 -0.40
N THR A 24 -1.85 -8.66 0.37
CA THR A 24 -1.58 -10.06 0.00
C THR A 24 -2.46 -10.47 -1.19
N PRO A 25 -2.13 -11.54 -1.93
CA PRO A 25 -2.98 -12.03 -3.03
C PRO A 25 -4.44 -12.26 -2.59
N GLU A 26 -4.66 -12.78 -1.39
CA GLU A 26 -6.00 -13.03 -0.84
C GLU A 26 -6.75 -11.72 -0.58
N GLN A 27 -6.05 -10.70 -0.08
CA GLN A 27 -6.60 -9.36 0.14
C GLN A 27 -6.93 -8.65 -1.18
N VAL A 28 -6.17 -8.91 -2.24
CA VAL A 28 -6.46 -8.41 -3.59
C VAL A 28 -7.76 -9.00 -4.12
N GLU A 29 -7.99 -10.31 -3.94
CA GLU A 29 -9.26 -10.93 -4.35
C GLU A 29 -10.44 -10.41 -3.52
N GLU A 30 -10.27 -10.16 -2.21
CA GLU A 30 -11.30 -9.52 -1.39
C GLU A 30 -11.63 -8.11 -1.91
N ALA A 31 -10.62 -7.33 -2.32
CA ALA A 31 -10.81 -6.00 -2.89
C ALA A 31 -11.55 -6.06 -4.25
N LYS A 32 -11.23 -7.03 -5.11
CA LYS A 32 -11.92 -7.27 -6.38
C LYS A 32 -13.38 -7.62 -6.18
N ALA A 33 -13.67 -8.54 -5.26
CA ALA A 33 -15.04 -8.96 -4.94
C ALA A 33 -15.88 -7.78 -4.44
N ARG A 34 -15.30 -6.95 -3.55
CA ARG A 34 -15.93 -5.73 -3.06
C ARG A 34 -16.21 -4.72 -4.19
N ALA A 35 -15.24 -4.51 -5.07
CA ALA A 35 -15.39 -3.62 -6.21
C ALA A 35 -16.51 -4.08 -7.15
N ALA A 36 -16.56 -5.38 -7.46
CA ALA A 36 -17.60 -5.99 -8.28
C ALA A 36 -19.00 -5.85 -7.65
N ALA A 37 -19.13 -6.12 -6.35
CA ALA A 37 -20.38 -5.94 -5.61
C ALA A 37 -20.86 -4.47 -5.61
N ALA A 38 -19.93 -3.52 -5.63
CA ALA A 38 -20.23 -2.09 -5.71
C ALA A 38 -20.35 -1.55 -7.14
N GLY A 39 -20.18 -2.39 -8.18
CA GLY A 39 -20.19 -1.97 -9.58
C GLY A 39 -19.02 -1.06 -9.97
N ARG A 40 -17.92 -1.06 -9.22
CA ARG A 40 -16.74 -0.21 -9.46
C ARG A 40 -15.70 -0.96 -10.26
N ARG A 41 -15.05 -0.29 -11.22
CA ARG A 41 -13.91 -0.86 -11.94
C ARG A 41 -12.75 -1.13 -10.97
N TYR A 42 -12.09 -2.27 -11.15
CA TYR A 42 -10.84 -2.62 -10.47
C TYR A 42 -9.67 -2.54 -11.47
N PRO A 43 -8.44 -2.15 -11.06
CA PRO A 43 -8.01 -1.74 -9.73
C PRO A 43 -8.48 -0.34 -9.32
N ASN A 44 -8.84 -0.16 -8.04
CA ASN A 44 -9.21 1.15 -7.51
C ASN A 44 -8.68 1.37 -6.07
N LEU A 45 -8.54 2.64 -5.67
CA LEU A 45 -8.00 2.99 -4.35
C LEU A 45 -9.00 2.72 -3.21
N VAL A 46 -10.29 2.92 -3.44
CA VAL A 46 -11.31 2.86 -2.38
C VAL A 46 -11.39 1.47 -1.77
N ASP A 47 -11.49 0.45 -2.61
CA ASP A 47 -11.62 -0.94 -2.17
C ASP A 47 -10.26 -1.45 -1.65
N ASN A 48 -9.15 -1.08 -2.28
CA ASN A 48 -7.81 -1.39 -1.77
C ASN A 48 -7.59 -0.80 -0.36
N MET A 49 -8.03 0.45 -0.11
CA MET A 49 -7.91 1.11 1.20
C MET A 49 -8.85 0.50 2.24
N ALA A 50 -10.04 0.06 1.85
CA ALA A 50 -10.96 -0.62 2.74
C ALA A 50 -10.34 -1.94 3.26
N ILE A 51 -9.78 -2.75 2.37
CA ILE A 51 -9.10 -4.00 2.75
C ILE A 51 -7.81 -3.70 3.54
N ALA A 52 -7.03 -2.69 3.13
CA ALA A 52 -5.84 -2.31 3.86
C ALA A 52 -6.14 -1.86 5.30
N LYS A 53 -7.22 -1.10 5.51
CA LYS A 53 -7.68 -0.69 6.84
C LYS A 53 -8.07 -1.89 7.69
N LYS A 54 -8.81 -2.86 7.11
CA LYS A 54 -9.19 -4.12 7.77
C LYS A 54 -7.96 -4.92 8.21
N ALA A 55 -7.00 -5.10 7.31
CA ALA A 55 -5.75 -5.81 7.60
C ALA A 55 -4.89 -5.11 8.67
N ARG A 56 -4.81 -3.77 8.63
CA ARG A 56 -4.11 -3.00 9.67
C ARG A 56 -4.78 -3.15 11.04
N ARG A 57 -6.10 -3.17 11.09
CA ARG A 57 -6.86 -3.37 12.33
C ARG A 57 -6.60 -4.77 12.91
N ALA A 58 -6.71 -5.81 12.09
CA ALA A 58 -6.41 -7.19 12.50
C ALA A 58 -4.98 -7.34 13.04
N LYS A 59 -4.00 -6.61 12.47
CA LYS A 59 -2.61 -6.60 12.97
C LYS A 59 -2.45 -5.90 14.34
N GLN A 60 -3.28 -4.92 14.66
CA GLN A 60 -3.23 -4.20 15.95
C GLN A 60 -3.90 -4.99 17.07
N GLU A 61 -4.88 -5.83 16.72
CA GLU A 61 -5.66 -6.65 17.65
C GLU A 61 -4.98 -8.00 17.97
N ARG A 62 -3.80 -8.27 17.37
CA ARG A 62 -3.03 -9.50 17.49
C ARG A 62 -1.71 -9.24 18.18
#